data_AF-A0A8J5I994-F1
#
_entry.id   AF-A0A8J5I994-F1
#
_cell.length_a   1.000
_cell.length_b   1.000
_cell.length_c   1.000
_cell.angle_alpha   90.00
_cell.angle_beta   90.00
_cell.angle_gamma   90.00
#
_symmetry.space_group_name_H-M   'P 1'
#
loop_
_entity.id
_entity.type
_entity.pdbx_description
1 polymer ?
#
loop_
_entity_poly.entity_id
_entity_poly.type
_entity_poly.pdbx_seq_one_letter_code
_entity_poly.pdbx_strand_id
1 'polypeptide(L)'
;MATTREQSLHQRKFPDGRTCVSCFSPGASLLLAVPCGHVFCEPCISKRCSLALKDRTLVPAHCCGLEFPTEYVKEALGSVDFMTYTRFLRERQWKGTTLRSDVEYARVVKRIGGMQCPRCGVGVQKISGCQTMRCFCGNQFLYKY
;
A
#
# COMPACT_ATOMS: atom_id res chain seq x y z
N MET A 1 32.09 9.75 14.09
CA MET A 1 31.46 8.60 13.40
C MET A 1 29.98 8.88 13.29
N ALA A 2 29.54 9.44 12.16
CA ALA A 2 28.14 9.76 11.91
C ALA A 2 27.57 8.72 10.94
N THR A 3 26.58 7.96 11.37
CA THR A 3 25.70 7.18 10.48
C THR A 3 24.25 7.42 10.91
N THR A 4 23.64 8.35 10.19
CA THR A 4 22.23 8.72 10.23
C THR A 4 21.39 7.49 9.88
N ARG A 5 20.65 6.92 10.84
CA ARG A 5 19.68 5.84 10.58
C ARG A 5 18.46 6.44 9.89
N GLU A 6 18.31 6.09 8.62
CA GLU A 6 17.13 6.31 7.79
C GLU A 6 15.88 5.78 8.51
N GLN A 7 15.12 6.69 9.11
CA GLN A 7 13.83 6.36 9.69
C GLN A 7 12.84 6.20 8.54
N SER A 8 12.41 4.96 8.30
CA SER A 8 11.32 4.60 7.40
C SER A 8 10.16 5.59 7.54
N LEU A 9 9.72 6.18 6.42
CA LEU A 9 8.71 7.25 6.29
C LEU A 9 7.35 6.95 6.95
N HIS A 10 7.18 5.74 7.47
CA HIS A 10 5.95 5.13 7.94
C HIS A 10 5.90 4.93 9.47
N GLN A 11 6.98 5.19 10.20
CA GLN A 11 7.04 5.01 11.66
C GLN A 11 7.13 6.37 12.38
N ARG A 12 6.09 7.18 12.25
CA ARG A 12 5.95 8.37 13.11
C ARG A 12 5.34 7.93 14.43
N LYS A 13 6.15 7.85 15.50
CA LYS A 13 5.62 7.89 16.86
C LYS A 13 4.85 9.20 16.99
N PHE A 14 3.54 9.15 17.21
CA PHE A 14 2.72 10.34 17.40
C PHE A 14 2.67 10.62 18.91
N PRO A 15 3.36 11.64 19.42
CA PRO A 15 3.04 12.16 20.74
C PRO A 15 1.71 12.92 20.62
N ASP A 16 0.78 12.51 21.47
CA ASP A 16 -0.40 13.22 21.95
C ASP A 16 -1.67 13.23 21.08
N GLY A 17 -2.68 12.47 21.54
CA GLY A 17 -4.11 12.69 21.28
C GLY A 17 -4.76 11.87 20.16
N ARG A 18 -4.01 11.27 19.24
CA ARG A 18 -4.61 10.40 18.21
C ARG A 18 -4.93 9.02 18.78
N THR A 19 -6.12 8.49 18.48
CA THR A 19 -6.55 7.14 18.87
C THR A 19 -6.56 6.21 17.65
N CYS A 20 -6.32 4.91 17.87
CA CYS A 20 -6.48 3.92 16.81
C CYS A 20 -7.91 3.96 16.25
N VAL A 21 -8.06 4.04 14.93
CA VAL A 21 -9.38 4.12 14.27
C VAL A 21 -10.19 2.82 14.41
N SER A 22 -9.56 1.70 14.75
CA SER A 22 -10.25 0.41 14.86
C SER A 22 -10.71 0.05 16.27
N CYS A 23 -9.95 0.40 17.31
CA CYS A 23 -10.28 0.03 18.69
C CYS A 23 -10.55 1.23 19.61
N PHE A 24 -10.28 2.46 19.13
CA PHE A 24 -10.45 3.71 19.89
C PHE A 24 -9.68 3.77 21.22
N SER A 25 -8.77 2.84 21.48
CA SER A 25 -8.02 2.79 22.74
C SER A 25 -6.95 3.90 22.77
N PRO A 26 -6.98 4.80 23.77
CA PRO A 26 -5.88 5.70 24.05
C PRO A 26 -4.77 4.91 24.75
N GLY A 27 -3.55 4.91 24.22
CA GLY A 27 -2.41 4.27 24.90
C GLY A 27 -1.60 3.25 24.10
N ALA A 28 -1.82 3.11 22.78
CA ALA A 28 -0.85 2.41 21.95
C ALA A 28 0.44 3.23 21.88
N SER A 29 1.56 2.66 22.34
CA SER A 29 2.89 3.31 22.33
C SER A 29 3.40 3.62 20.92
N LEU A 30 2.87 2.95 19.91
CA LEU A 30 3.12 3.20 18.50
C LEU A 30 1.81 3.15 17.71
N LEU A 31 1.51 4.25 17.01
CA LEU A 31 0.44 4.32 16.03
C LEU A 31 1.06 4.43 14.64
N LEU A 32 0.60 3.57 13.73
CA LEU A 32 1.07 3.50 12.35
C LEU A 32 0.04 4.17 11.43
N ALA A 33 0.49 5.13 10.64
CA ALA A 33 -0.35 5.83 9.67
C ALA A 33 -0.38 5.06 8.34
N VAL A 34 -1.57 4.70 7.87
CA VAL A 34 -1.75 4.01 6.59
C VAL A 34 -1.97 5.03 5.45
N PRO A 35 -1.88 4.64 4.16
CA PRO A 35 -1.89 5.58 3.04
C PRO A 35 -3.13 6.49 2.92
N CYS A 36 -4.26 6.12 3.53
CA CYS A 36 -5.45 6.98 3.59
C CYS A 36 -5.38 8.07 4.67
N GLY A 37 -4.36 8.08 5.53
CA GLY A 37 -4.16 9.04 6.61
C GLY A 37 -4.69 8.58 7.98
N HIS A 38 -5.47 7.50 8.03
CA HIS A 38 -5.91 6.90 9.30
C HIS A 38 -4.73 6.27 10.05
N VAL A 39 -4.86 6.20 11.38
CA VAL A 39 -3.86 5.61 12.26
C VAL A 39 -4.39 4.36 12.96
N PHE A 40 -3.53 3.35 13.09
CA PHE A 40 -3.85 2.08 13.73
C PHE A 40 -2.78 1.72 14.75
N CYS A 41 -3.17 1.04 15.84
CA CYS A 41 -2.21 0.33 16.67
C CYS A 41 -1.79 -0.98 15.99
N GLU A 42 -0.61 -1.48 16.33
CA GLU A 42 -0.07 -2.74 15.81
C GLU A 42 -1.04 -3.93 15.98
N PRO A 43 -1.67 -4.15 17.16
CA PRO A 43 -2.63 -5.24 17.33
C PRO A 43 -3.82 -5.18 16.37
N CYS A 44 -4.30 -3.98 16.03
CA CYS A 44 -5.39 -3.82 15.07
C CYS A 44 -4.95 -4.07 13.63
N ILE A 45 -3.71 -3.71 13.25
CA ILE A 45 -3.16 -4.09 11.95
C ILE A 45 -3.03 -5.61 11.88
N SER A 46 -2.44 -6.24 12.89
CA SER A 46 -2.31 -7.70 13.01
C SER A 46 -3.64 -8.41 12.90
N LYS A 47 -4.67 -7.94 13.63
CA LYS A 47 -6.01 -8.52 13.53
C LYS A 47 -6.59 -8.42 12.10
N ARG A 48 -6.46 -7.26 11.44
CA ARG A 48 -6.95 -7.07 10.07
C ARG A 48 -6.22 -7.97 9.07
N CYS A 49 -4.90 -8.07 9.18
CA CYS A 49 -4.09 -8.94 8.33
C CYS A 49 -4.44 -10.42 8.55
N SER A 50 -4.63 -10.88 9.80
CA SER A 50 -5.02 -12.26 10.08
C SER A 50 -6.43 -12.60 9.58
N LEU A 51 -7.36 -11.64 9.54
CA LEU A 51 -8.68 -11.86 8.92
C LEU A 51 -8.56 -12.13 7.42
N ALA A 52 -7.62 -11.45 6.74
CA ALA A 52 -7.35 -11.67 5.32
C ALA A 52 -6.78 -13.07 5.02
N LEU A 53 -6.19 -13.75 6.01
CA LEU A 53 -5.78 -15.16 5.88
C LEU A 53 -6.96 -16.13 5.95
N LYS A 54 -8.05 -15.74 6.64
CA LYS A 54 -9.26 -16.56 6.80
C LYS A 54 -10.24 -16.33 5.66
N ASP A 55 -10.39 -15.07 5.25
CA ASP A 55 -11.27 -14.67 4.16
C ASP A 55 -10.45 -13.97 3.06
N ARG A 56 -10.30 -14.65 1.93
CA ARG A 56 -9.53 -14.16 0.78
C ARG A 56 -10.15 -12.92 0.13
N THR A 57 -11.43 -12.63 0.38
CA THR A 57 -12.07 -11.40 -0.13
C THR A 57 -11.52 -10.14 0.53
N LEU A 58 -10.90 -10.28 1.71
CA LEU A 58 -10.26 -9.20 2.46
C LEU A 58 -8.78 -9.02 2.09
N VAL A 59 -8.27 -9.75 1.11
CA VAL A 59 -6.91 -9.58 0.55
C VAL A 59 -6.97 -8.61 -0.64
N PRO A 60 -6.22 -7.50 -0.63
CA PRO A 60 -5.27 -7.05 0.39
C PRO A 60 -5.95 -6.40 1.60
N ALA A 61 -5.31 -6.53 2.76
CA ALA A 61 -5.64 -5.73 3.93
C ALA A 61 -5.55 -4.24 3.56
N HIS A 62 -6.61 -3.49 3.85
CA HIS A 62 -6.76 -2.11 3.40
C HIS A 62 -7.54 -1.26 4.40
N CYS A 63 -7.50 0.06 4.21
CA CYS A 63 -8.39 1.02 4.85
C CYS A 63 -8.84 2.06 3.81
N CYS A 64 -10.14 2.37 3.77
CA CYS A 64 -10.73 3.29 2.79
C CYS A 64 -10.43 2.90 1.33
N GLY A 65 -10.29 1.60 1.07
CA GLY A 65 -9.91 1.08 -0.25
C GLY A 65 -8.43 1.27 -0.62
N LEU A 66 -7.57 1.75 0.28
CA LEU A 66 -6.12 1.82 0.08
C LEU A 66 -5.42 0.69 0.84
N GLU A 67 -4.60 -0.06 0.11
CA GLU A 67 -3.75 -1.14 0.60
C GLU A 67 -2.86 -0.71 1.77
N PHE A 68 -2.71 -1.60 2.77
CA PHE A 68 -1.68 -1.44 3.79
C PHE A 68 -0.29 -1.67 3.17
N PRO A 69 0.73 -0.89 3.58
CA PRO A 69 2.11 -1.12 3.17
C PRO A 69 2.55 -2.56 3.47
N THR A 70 3.28 -3.17 2.52
CA THR A 70 3.75 -4.56 2.64
C THR A 70 4.56 -4.78 3.91
N GLU A 71 5.38 -3.81 4.32
CA GLU A 71 6.17 -3.89 5.55
C GLU A 71 5.30 -4.02 6.81
N TYR A 72 4.18 -3.28 6.87
CA TYR A 72 3.24 -3.41 7.99
C TYR A 72 2.60 -4.79 8.02
N VAL A 73 2.24 -5.34 6.87
CA VAL A 73 1.63 -6.67 6.79
C VAL A 73 2.64 -7.75 7.19
N LYS A 74 3.90 -7.60 6.75
CA LYS A 74 4.99 -8.53 7.07
C LYS A 74 5.31 -8.52 8.57
N GLU A 75 5.41 -7.34 9.18
CA GLU A 75 5.63 -7.19 10.62
C GLU A 75 4.46 -7.79 11.43
N ALA A 76 3.23 -7.55 10.97
CA ALA A 76 2.00 -7.97 11.65
C ALA A 76 1.70 -9.49 11.57
N LEU A 77 2.13 -10.16 10.50
CA LEU A 77 1.86 -11.60 10.29
C LEU A 77 3.06 -12.49 10.65
N GLY A 78 4.29 -11.96 10.63
CA GLY A 78 5.48 -12.80 10.68
C GLY A 78 5.67 -13.63 9.39
N SER A 79 6.78 -14.36 9.30
CA SER A 79 7.24 -14.94 8.03
C SER A 79 6.28 -15.97 7.40
N VAL A 80 5.74 -16.91 8.19
CA VAL A 80 4.93 -18.03 7.70
C VAL A 80 3.58 -17.54 7.17
N ASP A 81 2.87 -16.74 7.97
CA ASP A 81 1.58 -16.19 7.57
C ASP A 81 1.73 -15.17 6.45
N PHE A 82 2.84 -14.42 6.42
CA PHE A 82 3.15 -13.51 5.30
C PHE A 82 3.39 -14.27 3.99
N MET A 83 3.97 -15.48 4.02
CA MET A 83 4.08 -16.32 2.81
C MET A 83 2.70 -16.71 2.27
N THR A 84 1.78 -17.11 3.17
CA THR A 84 0.39 -17.42 2.81
C THR A 84 -0.33 -16.20 2.25
N TYR A 85 -0.20 -15.05 2.90
CA TYR A 85 -0.76 -13.79 2.45
C TYR A 85 -0.24 -13.40 1.05
N THR A 86 1.07 -13.51 0.83
CA THR A 86 1.70 -13.21 -0.46
C THR A 86 1.22 -14.16 -1.56
N ARG A 87 0.99 -15.44 -1.23
CA ARG A 87 0.35 -16.39 -2.17
C ARG A 87 -1.05 -15.91 -2.55
N PHE A 88 -1.88 -15.50 -1.59
CA PHE A 88 -3.22 -14.97 -1.87
C PHE A 88 -3.19 -13.69 -2.72
N LEU A 89 -2.23 -12.79 -2.48
CA LEU A 89 -2.03 -11.63 -3.35
C LEU A 89 -1.73 -12.01 -4.81
N ARG A 90 -0.90 -13.04 -5.04
CA ARG A 90 -0.58 -13.52 -6.39
C ARG A 90 -1.75 -14.22 -7.08
N GLU A 91 -2.52 -15.01 -6.33
CA GLU A 91 -3.68 -15.74 -6.84
C GLU A 91 -4.89 -14.85 -7.14
N ARG A 92 -4.92 -13.62 -6.58
CA ARG A 92 -5.98 -12.65 -6.84
C ARG A 92 -6.04 -12.33 -8.34
N GLN A 93 -7.24 -12.24 -8.92
CA GLN A 93 -7.39 -11.66 -10.26
C GLN A 93 -7.09 -10.16 -10.18
N TRP A 94 -5.89 -9.76 -10.61
CA TRP A 94 -5.39 -8.39 -10.57
C TRP A 94 -6.22 -7.49 -11.51
N LYS A 95 -7.36 -7.00 -11.03
CA LYS A 95 -8.21 -6.02 -11.73
C LYS A 95 -7.80 -4.57 -11.48
N GLY A 96 -6.71 -4.33 -10.75
CA GLY A 96 -6.17 -3.02 -10.37
C GLY A 96 -5.32 -3.08 -9.10
N THR A 97 -4.44 -2.10 -8.89
CA THR A 97 -3.77 -1.87 -7.60
C THR A 97 -4.34 -0.61 -6.95
N THR A 98 -4.46 -0.63 -5.63
CA THR A 98 -4.83 0.56 -4.84
C THR A 98 -3.62 1.16 -4.11
N LEU A 99 -2.42 0.64 -4.40
CA LEU A 99 -1.19 1.12 -3.82
C LEU A 99 -0.92 2.55 -4.32
N ARG A 100 -0.82 3.49 -3.38
CA ARG A 100 -0.25 4.82 -3.66
C ARG A 100 1.22 4.60 -4.03
N SER A 101 1.55 4.87 -5.29
CA SER A 101 2.96 4.92 -5.72
C SER A 101 3.74 5.94 -4.91
N ASP A 102 4.92 5.57 -4.41
CA ASP A 102 5.85 6.50 -3.79
C ASP A 102 6.58 7.38 -4.83
N VAL A 103 7.39 8.31 -4.31
CA VAL A 103 8.14 9.26 -5.14
C VAL A 103 9.22 8.55 -5.95
N GLU A 104 9.85 7.52 -5.37
CA GLU A 104 10.85 6.70 -6.06
C GLU A 104 10.26 5.99 -7.29
N TYR A 105 9.13 5.31 -7.13
CA TYR A 105 8.43 4.63 -8.21
C TYR A 105 8.02 5.61 -9.30
N ALA A 106 7.47 6.78 -8.94
CA ALA A 106 7.11 7.81 -9.90
C ALA A 106 8.33 8.28 -10.74
N ARG A 107 9.51 8.40 -10.12
CA ARG A 107 10.76 8.74 -10.83
C ARG A 107 11.19 7.63 -11.78
N VAL A 108 11.08 6.36 -11.37
CA VAL A 108 11.43 5.20 -12.21
C VAL A 108 10.53 5.16 -13.45
N VAL A 109 9.22 5.31 -13.26
CA VAL A 109 8.24 5.32 -14.37
C VAL A 109 8.57 6.42 -15.37
N LYS A 110 8.88 7.64 -14.91
CA LYS A 110 9.30 8.73 -15.80
C LYS A 110 10.60 8.42 -16.54
N ARG A 111 11.59 7.84 -15.86
CA ARG A 111 12.91 7.52 -16.45
C ARG A 111 12.82 6.55 -17.62
N ILE A 112 11.90 5.59 -17.56
CA ILE A 112 11.66 4.63 -18.65
C ILE A 112 10.72 5.18 -19.75
N GLY A 113 10.43 6.48 -19.73
CA GLY A 113 9.48 7.12 -20.65
C GLY A 113 8.03 6.70 -20.42
N GLY A 114 7.72 6.17 -19.23
CA GLY A 114 6.41 5.74 -18.79
C GLY A 114 5.56 6.88 -18.21
N MET A 115 4.24 6.68 -18.19
CA MET A 115 3.28 7.55 -17.49
C MET A 115 2.51 6.74 -16.45
N GLN A 116 2.31 7.29 -15.25
CA GLN A 116 1.48 6.63 -14.25
C GLN A 116 -0.01 6.77 -14.57
N CYS A 117 -0.76 5.68 -14.43
CA CYS A 117 -2.20 5.69 -14.54
C CYS A 117 -2.79 6.64 -13.47
N PRO A 118 -3.62 7.63 -13.84
CA PRO A 118 -4.14 8.60 -12.88
C PRO A 118 -5.12 8.00 -11.87
N ARG A 119 -5.64 6.79 -12.12
CA ARG A 119 -6.53 6.08 -11.19
C ARG A 119 -5.76 5.20 -10.20
N CYS A 120 -4.88 4.33 -10.68
CA CYS A 120 -4.24 3.30 -9.84
C CYS A 120 -2.75 3.52 -9.59
N GLY A 121 -2.11 4.48 -10.25
CA GLY A 121 -0.68 4.79 -10.04
C GLY A 121 0.32 3.86 -10.72
N VAL A 122 -0.10 2.72 -11.30
CA VAL A 122 0.81 1.85 -12.07
C VAL A 122 1.41 2.59 -13.25
N GLY A 123 2.71 2.40 -13.46
CA GLY A 123 3.41 2.85 -14.66
C GLY A 123 2.93 2.11 -15.90
N VAL A 124 2.50 2.87 -16.90
CA VAL A 124 2.11 2.39 -18.22
C VAL A 124 3.15 2.91 -19.20
N GLN A 125 3.64 2.05 -20.09
CA GLN A 125 4.54 2.43 -21.17
C GLN A 125 3.79 2.34 -22.50
N LYS A 126 4.02 3.31 -23.38
CA LYS A 126 3.48 3.30 -24.74
C LYS A 126 4.49 2.66 -25.69
N ILE A 127 4.08 1.59 -26.38
CA ILE A 127 4.91 0.92 -27.39
C ILE A 127 4.84 1.61 -28.76
N SER A 128 3.64 1.99 -29.22
CA SER A 128 3.42 2.72 -30.48
C SER A 128 1.95 3.19 -30.58
N GLY A 129 1.64 4.05 -31.56
CA GLY A 129 0.25 4.33 -31.97
C GLY A 129 -0.50 5.35 -31.09
N CYS A 130 -1.74 4.99 -30.72
CA CYS A 130 -2.75 5.89 -30.11
C CYS A 130 -2.29 6.51 -28.79
N GLN A 131 -2.71 7.76 -28.52
CA GLN A 131 -2.48 8.41 -27.22
C GLN A 131 -3.48 7.97 -26.16
N THR A 132 -4.65 7.45 -26.54
CA THR A 132 -5.64 6.93 -25.59
C THR A 132 -5.24 5.53 -25.15
N MET A 133 -4.76 5.42 -23.91
CA MET A 133 -4.30 4.18 -23.31
C MET A 133 -5.39 3.60 -22.39
N ARG A 134 -5.42 2.27 -22.27
CA ARG A 134 -6.24 1.56 -21.27
C ARG A 134 -5.32 0.85 -20.28
N CYS A 135 -5.39 1.24 -19.01
CA CYS A 135 -4.68 0.54 -17.94
C CYS A 135 -5.34 -0.82 -17.69
N PHE A 136 -4.59 -1.80 -17.17
CA PHE A 136 -5.14 -3.08 -16.71
C PHE A 136 -6.22 -2.91 -15.62
N CYS A 137 -6.23 -1.78 -14.90
CA CYS A 137 -7.29 -1.43 -13.97
C CYS A 137 -8.61 -0.97 -14.62
N GLY A 138 -8.68 -0.97 -15.94
CA GLY A 138 -9.84 -0.54 -16.74
C GLY A 138 -9.87 0.96 -17.03
N ASN A 139 -9.04 1.78 -16.38
CA ASN A 139 -9.02 3.23 -16.61
C ASN A 139 -8.51 3.56 -18.01
N GLN A 140 -9.29 4.34 -18.77
CA GLN A 140 -8.84 4.94 -20.02
C GLN A 140 -8.31 6.36 -19.76
N PHE A 141 -7.18 6.72 -20.35
CA PHE A 141 -6.57 8.03 -20.17
C PHE A 141 -5.67 8.41 -21.35
N LEU A 142 -5.45 9.71 -21.53
CA LEU A 142 -4.50 10.22 -22.51
C LEU A 142 -3.07 10.12 -21.98
N TYR A 143 -2.20 9.54 -22.78
CA TYR A 143 -0.76 9.45 -22.53
C TYR A 143 -0.10 10.79 -22.86
N LYS A 144 0.28 11.54 -21.82
CA LYS A 144 0.99 12.83 -21.94
C LYS A 144 2.46 12.59 -21.60
N TYR A 145 3.34 13.07 -22.47
CA TYR A 145 4.80 12.99 -22.33
C TYR A 145 5.31 13.93 -21.23
#